data_AF-A0A2Y9B588-F1
#
_entry.id   AF-A0A2Y9B588-F1
#
_cell.length_a   1.000
_cell.length_b   1.000
_cell.length_c   1.000
_cell.angle_alpha   90.00
_cell.angle_beta   90.00
_cell.angle_gamma   90.00
#
_symmetry.space_group_name_H-M   'P 1'
#
loop_
_entity.id
_entity.type
_entity.pdbx_description
1 polymer ?
#
loop_
_entity_poly.entity_id
_entity_poly.type
_entity_poly.pdbx_seq_one_letter_code
_entity_poly.pdbx_strand_id
1 'polypeptide(L)'
;MSVYMVERNLKGISMEDLAGAQKAAIATAERMSGNGDPIRYLRSTFAPEDGRCMCLFDGESAEQVQRLNETAGLPYERVVAALDLAP
;
A
#
# COMPACT_ATOMS: atom_id res chain seq x y z
N MET A 1 9.18 -13.29 3.67
CA MET A 1 8.77 -11.89 3.49
C MET A 1 9.16 -11.46 2.08
N SER A 2 8.14 -11.11 1.30
CA SER A 2 8.20 -10.82 -0.13
C SER A 2 7.57 -9.45 -0.38
N VAL A 3 8.01 -8.76 -1.43
CA VAL A 3 7.43 -7.47 -1.78
C VAL A 3 6.19 -7.66 -2.62
N TYR A 4 5.14 -6.93 -2.26
CA TYR A 4 3.92 -6.82 -3.03
C TYR A 4 3.64 -5.36 -3.37
N MET A 5 3.16 -5.12 -4.58
CA MET A 5 2.76 -3.81 -5.08
C MET A 5 1.24 -3.72 -5.15
N VAL A 6 0.72 -2.64 -4.60
CA VAL A 6 -0.69 -2.26 -4.71
C VAL A 6 -0.79 -1.11 -5.70
N GLU A 7 -1.54 -1.34 -6.77
CA GLU A 7 -1.84 -0.31 -7.77
C GLU A 7 -3.18 0.35 -7.47
N ARG A 8 -3.21 1.68 -7.57
CA ARG A 8 -4.40 2.50 -7.34
C ARG A 8 -4.52 3.56 -8.43
N ASN A 9 -5.76 3.86 -8.77
CA ASN A 9 -6.11 5.02 -9.59
C ASN A 9 -6.69 6.10 -8.68
N LEU A 10 -5.90 7.14 -8.44
CA LEU A 10 -6.17 8.28 -7.57
C LEU A 10 -6.24 9.58 -8.39
N LYS A 11 -6.79 9.52 -9.61
CA LYS A 11 -6.92 10.71 -10.46
C LYS A 11 -7.72 11.80 -9.74
N GLY A 12 -7.12 12.99 -9.61
CA GLY A 12 -7.74 14.14 -8.95
C GLY A 12 -7.65 14.13 -7.42
N ILE A 13 -6.91 13.19 -6.81
CA ILE A 13 -6.65 13.20 -5.37
C ILE A 13 -5.88 14.46 -4.96
N SER A 14 -6.24 15.04 -3.82
CA SER A 14 -5.46 16.12 -3.23
C SER A 14 -4.18 15.57 -2.58
N MET A 15 -3.17 16.42 -2.40
CA MET A 15 -1.96 16.02 -1.65
C MET A 15 -2.26 15.69 -0.18
N GLU A 16 -3.28 16.32 0.40
CA GLU A 16 -3.73 16.05 1.77
C GLU A 16 -4.35 14.66 1.88
N ASP A 17 -5.26 14.32 0.96
CA ASP A 17 -5.89 12.99 0.92
C ASP A 17 -4.87 11.89 0.62
N LEU A 18 -3.90 12.15 -0.27
CA LEU A 18 -2.81 11.22 -0.56
C LEU A 18 -1.95 10.95 0.69
N ALA A 19 -1.61 12.01 1.44
CA ALA A 19 -0.88 11.88 2.70
C ALA A 19 -1.72 11.15 3.77
N GLY A 20 -3.02 11.41 3.82
CA GLY A 20 -3.98 10.70 4.68
C GLY A 20 -4.03 9.20 4.37
N ALA A 21 -4.15 8.84 3.09
CA ALA A 21 -4.16 7.46 2.63
C ALA A 21 -2.84 6.72 2.98
N GLN A 22 -1.69 7.40 2.81
CA GLN A 22 -0.41 6.84 3.20
C GLN A 22 -0.33 6.59 4.71
N LYS A 23 -0.75 7.56 5.54
CA LYS A 23 -0.78 7.40 7.01
C LYS A 23 -1.69 6.25 7.43
N ALA A 24 -2.87 6.12 6.82
CA ALA A 24 -3.81 5.03 7.09
C ALA A 24 -3.19 3.65 6.77
N ALA A 25 -2.48 3.53 5.64
CA ALA A 25 -1.78 2.30 5.28
C ALA A 25 -0.69 1.93 6.30
N ILE A 26 0.13 2.90 6.72
CA ILE A 26 1.21 2.70 7.70
C ILE A 26 0.63 2.27 9.06
N ALA A 27 -0.33 3.02 9.60
CA ALA A 27 -0.93 2.72 10.90
C ALA A 27 -1.63 1.34 10.91
N THR A 28 -2.28 0.98 9.80
CA THR A 28 -2.91 -0.34 9.66
C THR A 28 -1.87 -1.46 9.61
N ALA A 29 -0.76 -1.26 8.91
CA ALA A 29 0.35 -2.22 8.86
C ALA A 29 0.96 -2.46 10.25
N GLU A 30 1.22 -1.37 10.99
CA GLU A 30 1.74 -1.42 12.35
C GLU A 30 0.80 -2.16 13.29
N ARG A 31 -0.51 -1.88 13.21
CA ARG A 31 -1.53 -2.56 14.01
C ARG A 31 -1.64 -4.06 13.66
N MET A 32 -1.61 -4.43 12.39
CA MET A 32 -1.66 -5.84 11.96
C MET A 32 -0.42 -6.59 12.45
N SER A 33 0.76 -6.00 12.27
CA SER A 33 2.02 -6.58 12.75
C SER A 33 2.04 -6.73 14.27
N GLY A 34 1.55 -5.73 15.02
CA GLY A 34 1.43 -5.80 16.48
C GLY A 34 0.47 -6.89 16.98
N ASN A 35 -0.44 -7.37 16.12
CA ASN A 35 -1.37 -8.46 16.41
C ASN A 35 -0.92 -9.82 15.86
N GLY A 36 0.34 -9.94 15.40
CA GLY A 36 0.90 -11.20 14.91
C GLY A 36 0.65 -11.50 13.43
N ASP A 37 0.18 -10.53 12.63
CA ASP A 37 0.07 -10.63 11.16
C ASP A 37 1.14 -9.72 10.52
N PRO A 38 2.40 -10.19 10.35
CA PRO A 38 3.55 -9.34 10.03
C PRO A 38 3.45 -8.77 8.61
N ILE A 39 3.30 -7.45 8.52
CA ILE A 39 3.18 -6.69 7.27
C ILE A 39 3.73 -5.26 7.46
N ARG A 40 4.50 -4.75 6.50
CA ARG A 40 5.12 -3.42 6.57
C ARG A 40 4.87 -2.60 5.32
N TYR A 41 4.49 -1.34 5.50
CA TYR A 41 4.51 -0.35 4.42
C TYR A 41 5.96 0.04 4.10
N LEU A 42 6.38 -0.03 2.84
CA LEU A 42 7.74 0.31 2.44
C LEU A 42 7.82 1.73 1.90
N ARG A 43 7.19 1.97 0.75
CA ARG A 43 7.25 3.23 0.01
C ARG A 43 6.12 3.31 -1.00
N SER A 44 5.90 4.51 -1.53
CA SER A 44 4.97 4.72 -2.64
C SER A 44 5.57 5.60 -3.71
N THR A 45 5.00 5.51 -4.90
CA THR A 45 5.25 6.41 -6.01
C THR A 45 3.90 6.80 -6.60
N PHE A 46 3.67 8.11 -6.70
CA PHE A 46 2.47 8.68 -7.30
C PHE A 46 2.87 9.45 -8.56
N ALA A 47 2.18 9.19 -9.66
CA ALA A 47 2.31 9.90 -10.93
C ALA A 47 1.09 10.82 -11.11
N PRO A 48 1.20 12.14 -10.82
CA PRO A 48 0.06 13.06 -10.84
C PRO A 48 -0.61 13.20 -12.21
N GLU A 49 0.16 13.07 -13.29
CA GLU A 49 -0.32 13.17 -14.68
C GLU A 49 -1.39 12.11 -14.99
N ASP A 50 -1.16 10.88 -14.53
CA ASP A 50 -2.03 9.74 -14.80
C ASP A 50 -2.95 9.38 -13.63
N GLY A 51 -2.69 9.95 -12.45
CA GLY A 51 -3.35 9.56 -11.20
C GLY A 51 -2.91 8.20 -10.67
N ARG A 52 -1.88 7.57 -11.22
CA ARG A 52 -1.44 6.23 -10.81
C ARG A 52 -0.63 6.29 -9.52
N CYS A 53 -0.97 5.45 -8.56
CA CYS A 53 -0.23 5.30 -7.30
C CYS A 53 0.15 3.84 -7.09
N MET A 54 1.45 3.58 -6.95
CA MET A 54 2.00 2.30 -6.55
C MET A 54 2.47 2.37 -5.10
N CYS A 55 1.92 1.55 -4.21
CA CYS A 55 2.49 1.37 -2.86
C CYS A 55 3.09 -0.02 -2.72
N LEU A 56 4.30 -0.08 -2.17
CA LEU A 56 5.01 -1.32 -1.89
C LEU A 56 4.84 -1.70 -0.43
N PHE A 57 4.57 -2.97 -0.21
CA PHE A 57 4.45 -3.59 1.09
C PHE A 57 5.37 -4.81 1.17
N ASP A 58 5.96 -5.02 2.33
CA ASP A 58 6.59 -6.28 2.69
C ASP A 58 5.56 -7.13 3.45
N GLY A 59 5.26 -8.31 2.94
CA GLY A 59 4.24 -9.19 3.48
C GLY A 59 4.50 -10.66 3.16
N GLU A 60 3.61 -11.51 3.66
CA GLU A 60 3.66 -12.96 3.47
C GLU A 60 2.93 -13.38 2.18
N SER A 61 1.82 -12.72 1.85
CA SER A 61 1.02 -13.03 0.66
C SER A 61 0.31 -11.80 0.06
N ALA A 62 -0.16 -11.92 -1.18
CA ALA A 62 -0.97 -10.88 -1.82
C ALA A 62 -2.31 -10.69 -1.06
N GLU A 63 -2.89 -11.77 -0.54
CA GLU A 63 -4.12 -11.76 0.25
C GLU A 63 -3.93 -11.00 1.57
N GLN A 64 -2.75 -11.12 2.21
CA GLN A 64 -2.45 -10.33 3.42
C GLN A 64 -2.44 -8.83 3.12
N VAL A 65 -1.85 -8.44 1.99
CA VAL A 65 -1.79 -7.06 1.55
C VAL A 65 -3.17 -6.55 1.12
N GLN A 66 -4.00 -7.39 0.49
CA GLN A 66 -5.41 -7.06 0.22
C GLN A 66 -6.18 -6.77 1.52
N ARG A 67 -6.09 -7.66 2.51
CA ARG A 67 -6.72 -7.47 3.84
C ARG A 67 -6.28 -6.18 4.51
N LEU A 68 -5.00 -5.80 4.38
CA LEU A 68 -4.50 -4.52 4.90
C LEU A 68 -5.22 -3.34 4.24
N ASN A 69 -5.32 -3.33 2.91
CA ASN A 69 -5.96 -2.22 2.18
C ASN A 69 -7.47 -2.14 2.49
N GLU A 70 -8.14 -3.29 2.58
CA GLU A 70 -9.55 -3.37 2.99
C GLU A 70 -9.76 -2.84 4.41
N THR A 71 -8.90 -3.25 5.35
CA THR A 71 -9.00 -2.80 6.75
C THR A 71 -8.69 -1.31 6.90
N ALA A 72 -7.80 -0.78 6.05
CA ALA A 72 -7.49 0.64 5.99
C ALA A 72 -8.56 1.47 5.24
N GLY A 73 -9.54 0.83 4.60
CA GLY A 73 -10.55 1.49 3.78
C GLY A 73 -9.97 2.11 2.51
N LEU A 74 -8.84 1.60 2.01
CA LEU A 74 -8.13 2.16 0.87
C LEU A 74 -8.54 1.45 -0.43
N PRO A 75 -9.01 2.17 -1.46
CA PRO A 75 -9.32 1.58 -2.74
C PRO A 75 -8.04 1.11 -3.45
N TYR A 76 -8.14 0.02 -4.20
CA TYR A 76 -7.07 -0.53 -5.02
C TYR A 76 -7.62 -1.23 -6.27
N GLU A 77 -6.82 -1.27 -7.34
CA GLU A 77 -7.18 -1.98 -8.57
C GLU A 77 -6.68 -3.43 -8.52
N ARG A 78 -5.45 -3.64 -8.05
CA ARG A 78 -4.88 -4.99 -7.86
C ARG A 78 -3.71 -4.99 -6.88
N VAL A 79 -3.40 -6.18 -6.40
CA VAL A 79 -2.21 -6.50 -5.60
C VAL A 79 -1.42 -7.56 -6.34
N VAL A 80 -0.13 -7.31 -6.58
CA VAL A 80 0.76 -8.22 -7.32
C VAL A 80 2.08 -8.41 -6.59
N ALA A 81 2.72 -9.57 -6.74
CA ALA A 81 4.10 -9.74 -6.29
C ALA A 81 5.02 -8.78 -7.08
N ALA A 82 5.99 -8.19 -6.41
CA ALA A 82 6.89 -7.21 -6.99
C ALA A 82 8.33 -7.43 -6.52
N LEU A 83 9.27 -6.85 -7.26
CA LEU A 83 10.68 -6.77 -6.86
C LEU A 83 10.99 -5.32 -6.49
N ASP A 84 11.39 -5.08 -5.25
CA ASP A 84 11.80 -3.76 -4.78
C ASP A 84 13.28 -3.53 -5.08
N LEU A 85 13.57 -2.96 -6.25
CA LEU A 85 14.94 -2.71 -6.73
C LEU A 85 15.46 -1.33 -6.26
N ALA A 86 15.23 -0.98 -4.99
CA ALA A 86 15.83 0.21 -4.40
C ALA A 86 17.38 0.09 -4.41
N PRO A 87 18.12 1.17 -4.72
CA PRO A 87 19.59 1.16 -4.75
C PRO A 87 20.23 0.95 -3.38
#